data_AF-A0A4Z2EUT8-F1
#
_entry.id   AF-A0A4Z2EUT8-F1
#
_cell.length_a   1.000
_cell.length_b   1.000
_cell.length_c   1.000
_cell.angle_alpha   90.00
_cell.angle_beta   90.00
_cell.angle_gamma   90.00
#
_symmetry.space_group_name_H-M   'P 1'
#
loop_
_entity.id
_entity.type
_entity.pdbx_description
1 polymer ?
#
loop_
_entity_poly.entity_id
_entity_poly.type
_entity_poly.pdbx_seq_one_letter_code
_entity_poly.pdbx_strand_id
1 'polypeptide(L)'
;MKEKAKLEEEKKDEEKEDPKGIPDCTIEWTKGKNVTLKTIKKKQKHKGRGTVRTVTKTVPNDSFFNFFTPPEVPENAELVSPPPPPPPRHS
;
A
#
# COMPACT_ATOMS: atom_id res chain seq x y z
N MET A 1 11.55 55.38 0.62
CA MET A 1 12.89 55.57 0.01
C MET A 1 13.90 55.24 1.09
N LYS A 2 14.73 54.18 1.07
CA LYS A 2 15.26 53.28 0.04
C LYS A 2 15.60 51.98 0.80
N GLU A 3 15.07 50.84 0.36
CA GLU A 3 15.84 49.83 -0.37
C GLU A 3 16.77 49.00 0.53
N LYS A 4 16.24 47.87 1.00
CA LYS A 4 16.97 46.59 1.07
C LYS A 4 16.01 45.46 0.68
N ALA A 5 15.49 45.57 -0.54
CA ALA A 5 15.29 44.40 -1.38
C ALA A 5 16.66 44.06 -2.00
N LYS A 6 16.82 42.81 -2.47
CA LYS A 6 18.00 42.23 -3.16
C LYS A 6 18.96 41.55 -2.17
N LEU A 7 19.32 40.27 -2.30
CA LEU A 7 19.75 39.50 -3.47
C LEU A 7 19.68 38.00 -3.01
N GLU A 8 18.88 37.15 -3.69
CA GLU A 8 19.37 36.02 -4.53
C GLU A 8 19.92 34.85 -3.67
N GLU A 9 19.19 33.74 -3.60
CA GLU A 9 19.44 32.58 -4.49
C GLU A 9 20.73 31.87 -4.08
N GLU A 10 20.61 30.77 -3.33
CA GLU A 10 21.23 29.50 -3.69
C GLU A 10 21.02 28.43 -2.62
N LYS A 11 20.83 27.21 -3.12
CA LYS A 11 21.03 25.90 -2.48
C LYS A 11 19.98 25.47 -1.45
N LYS A 12 19.22 24.42 -1.70
CA LYS A 12 19.44 23.33 -2.67
C LYS A 12 18.07 22.70 -2.85
N ASP A 13 17.59 22.67 -4.08
CA ASP A 13 16.61 21.68 -4.52
C ASP A 13 17.09 20.33 -4.01
N GLU A 14 16.48 19.87 -2.93
CA GLU A 14 16.57 18.48 -2.51
C GLU A 14 15.72 17.74 -3.54
N GLU A 15 16.36 17.52 -4.71
CA GLU A 15 16.00 16.45 -5.62
C GLU A 15 16.03 15.19 -4.77
N LYS A 16 14.87 14.90 -4.21
CA LYS A 16 14.52 13.65 -3.60
C LYS A 16 14.59 12.66 -4.75
N GLU A 17 15.79 12.17 -5.02
CA GLU A 17 16.02 11.09 -5.96
C GLU A 17 15.07 9.97 -5.53
N ASP A 18 13.97 9.85 -6.26
CA ASP A 18 13.02 8.77 -6.13
C ASP A 18 13.84 7.48 -6.10
N PRO A 19 13.57 6.56 -5.16
CA PRO A 19 14.36 5.34 -5.06
C PRO A 19 14.34 4.67 -6.43
N LYS A 20 15.50 4.67 -7.10
CA LYS A 20 15.65 4.28 -8.50
C LYS A 20 15.13 2.86 -8.67
N GLY A 21 13.84 2.81 -9.02
CA GLY A 21 13.02 1.64 -8.91
C GLY A 21 13.55 0.56 -9.85
N ILE A 22 13.37 -0.68 -9.42
CA ILE A 22 13.42 -1.87 -10.27
C ILE A 22 12.74 -1.51 -11.61
N PRO A 23 13.33 -1.85 -12.77
CA PRO A 23 12.77 -1.52 -14.07
C PRO A 23 11.27 -1.86 -14.07
N ASP A 24 10.48 -0.96 -14.63
CA ASP A 24 9.02 -0.92 -14.72
C ASP A 24 8.44 -2.19 -15.39
N CYS A 25 8.57 -3.32 -14.69
CA CYS A 25 8.09 -4.63 -15.08
C CYS A 25 6.61 -4.76 -14.70
N THR A 26 5.79 -3.83 -15.20
CA THR A 26 4.35 -3.85 -14.95
C THR A 26 3.73 -5.00 -15.73
N ILE A 27 3.02 -5.89 -15.02
CA ILE A 27 2.33 -7.02 -15.63
C ILE A 27 0.92 -6.59 -16.04
N GLU A 28 0.62 -6.62 -17.33
CA GLU A 28 -0.73 -6.40 -17.84
C GLU A 28 -1.59 -7.66 -17.68
N TRP A 29 -2.44 -7.65 -16.65
CA TRP A 29 -3.38 -8.74 -16.42
C TRP A 29 -4.64 -8.60 -17.27
N THR A 30 -4.94 -9.64 -18.06
CA THR A 30 -6.28 -9.77 -18.67
C THR A 30 -7.36 -9.98 -17.60
N LYS A 31 -8.61 -9.59 -17.90
CA LYS A 31 -9.73 -9.63 -16.95
C LYS A 31 -9.86 -10.99 -16.26
N GLY A 32 -9.75 -10.99 -14.93
CA GLY A 32 -9.91 -12.19 -14.10
C GLY A 32 -8.69 -13.12 -14.05
N LYS A 33 -7.57 -12.76 -14.67
CA LYS A 33 -6.33 -13.57 -14.64
C LYS A 33 -5.26 -13.04 -13.71
N ASN A 34 -5.52 -11.95 -12.98
CA ASN A 34 -4.59 -11.49 -11.96
C ASN A 34 -4.51 -12.53 -10.83
N VAL A 35 -3.37 -13.23 -10.74
CA VAL A 35 -3.12 -14.28 -9.75
C VAL A 35 -2.49 -13.77 -8.45
N THR A 36 -2.04 -12.51 -8.43
CA THR A 36 -1.54 -11.85 -7.20
C THR A 36 -2.67 -11.44 -6.27
N LEU A 37 -3.92 -11.50 -6.74
CA LEU A 37 -5.12 -11.14 -6.00
C LEU A 37 -6.15 -12.27 -6.03
N LYS A 38 -6.81 -12.51 -4.89
CA LYS A 38 -7.96 -13.42 -4.80
C LYS A 38 -9.22 -12.67 -4.42
N THR A 39 -10.31 -13.01 -5.10
CA THR A 39 -11.63 -12.41 -4.87
C THR A 39 -12.45 -13.29 -3.93
N ILE A 40 -12.74 -12.79 -2.73
CA ILE A 40 -13.57 -13.46 -1.72
C ILE A 40 -14.97 -12.87 -1.76
N LYS A 41 -15.99 -13.71 -1.99
CA LYS A 41 -17.40 -13.32 -1.93
C LYS A 41 -18.00 -13.79 -0.61
N LYS A 42 -18.42 -12.85 0.24
CA LYS A 42 -19.14 -13.15 1.49
C LYS A 42 -20.59 -12.72 1.39
N LYS A 43 -21.52 -13.66 1.59
CA LYS A 43 -22.93 -13.35 1.77
C LYS A 43 -23.12 -12.77 3.17
N GLN A 44 -23.67 -11.57 3.24
CA GLN A 44 -24.04 -10.89 4.47
C GLN A 44 -25.56 -10.80 4.54
N LYS A 45 -26.16 -11.27 5.63
CA LYS A 45 -27.60 -11.13 5.89
C LYS A 45 -27.82 -9.99 6.87
N HIS A 46 -28.64 -9.02 6.49
CA HIS A 46 -29.01 -7.92 7.38
C HIS A 46 -29.94 -8.43 8.49
N LYS A 47 -29.58 -8.17 9.75
CA LYS A 47 -30.42 -8.53 10.91
C LYS A 47 -31.65 -7.61 10.93
N GLY A 48 -32.85 -8.16 11.09
CA GLY A 48 -34.11 -7.39 11.12
C GLY A 48 -34.82 -7.26 9.76
N ARG A 49 -34.12 -6.91 8.67
CA ARG A 49 -34.75 -6.82 7.32
C ARG A 49 -34.71 -8.11 6.50
N GLY A 50 -33.94 -9.12 6.92
CA GLY A 50 -33.85 -10.41 6.22
C GLY A 50 -33.13 -10.40 4.88
N THR A 51 -32.89 -9.22 4.29
CA THR A 51 -32.19 -9.04 3.01
C THR A 51 -30.77 -9.58 3.06
N VAL A 52 -30.40 -10.37 2.05
CA VAL A 52 -29.05 -10.91 1.86
C VAL A 52 -28.34 -10.13 0.76
N ARG A 53 -27.15 -9.61 1.04
CA ARG A 53 -26.26 -8.97 0.07
C ARG A 53 -24.97 -9.77 -0.06
N THR A 54 -24.36 -9.77 -1.24
CA THR A 54 -23.03 -10.37 -1.44
C THR A 54 -22.00 -9.25 -1.44
N VAL A 55 -21.03 -9.32 -0.52
CA VAL A 55 -19.89 -8.41 -0.48
C VAL A 55 -18.70 -9.10 -1.12
N THR A 56 -18.14 -8.47 -2.14
CA THR A 56 -16.94 -8.92 -2.83
C THR A 56 -15.74 -8.16 -2.28
N LYS A 57 -14.73 -8.88 -1.79
CA LYS A 57 -13.46 -8.30 -1.35
C LYS A 57 -12.33 -8.93 -2.14
N THR A 58 -11.49 -8.09 -2.73
CA THR A 58 -10.22 -8.53 -3.29
C THR A 58 -9.18 -8.48 -2.18
N VAL A 59 -8.42 -9.55 -2.01
CA VAL A 59 -7.33 -9.61 -1.03
C VAL A 59 -6.06 -10.12 -1.72
N PRO A 60 -4.87 -9.76 -1.22
CA PRO A 60 -3.62 -10.30 -1.73
C PRO A 60 -3.59 -11.82 -1.68
N ASN A 61 -2.96 -12.41 -2.70
CA ASN A 61 -2.71 -13.82 -2.83
C ASN A 61 -1.21 -14.04 -3.03
N ASP A 62 -0.68 -15.09 -2.42
CA ASP A 62 0.72 -15.42 -2.59
C ASP A 62 0.95 -15.96 -4.01
N SER A 63 1.90 -15.34 -4.71
CA SER A 63 2.16 -15.58 -6.12
C SER A 63 3.60 -15.20 -6.44
N PHE A 64 4.23 -15.96 -7.33
CA PHE A 64 5.55 -15.62 -7.87
C PHE A 64 5.59 -14.20 -8.48
N PHE A 65 4.47 -13.75 -9.06
CA PHE A 65 4.38 -12.44 -9.70
C PHE A 65 4.41 -11.26 -8.72
N ASN A 66 4.29 -11.50 -7.41
CA ASN A 66 4.52 -10.47 -6.39
C ASN A 66 5.97 -9.95 -6.44
N PHE A 67 6.91 -10.73 -7.00
CA PHE A 67 8.30 -10.29 -7.20
C PHE A 67 8.43 -9.08 -8.12
N PHE A 68 7.50 -8.89 -9.06
CA PHE A 68 7.47 -7.73 -9.97
C PHE A 68 6.72 -6.53 -9.37
N THR A 69 6.11 -6.69 -8.20
CA THR A 69 5.38 -5.63 -7.51
C THR A 69 6.10 -5.36 -6.18
N PRO A 70 7.21 -4.60 -6.20
CA PRO A 70 7.92 -4.29 -4.97
C PRO A 70 6.95 -3.62 -3.98
N PRO A 71 7.01 -3.97 -2.69
CA PRO A 71 6.20 -3.28 -1.70
C PRO A 71 6.56 -1.79 -1.72
N GLU A 72 5.57 -0.91 -1.75
CA GLU A 72 5.79 0.51 -1.51
C GLU A 72 6.47 0.64 -0.16
N VAL A 73 7.70 1.16 -0.16
CA VAL A 73 8.36 1.54 1.08
C VAL A 73 7.58 2.75 1.59
N PRO A 74 6.86 2.64 2.72
CA PRO A 74 6.15 3.79 3.26
C PRO A 74 7.18 4.87 3.57
N GLU A 75 6.96 6.07 3.02
CA GLU A 75 7.87 7.21 3.10
C GLU A 75 8.14 7.68 4.55
N ASN A 76 7.36 7.20 5.52
CA ASN A 76 7.55 7.43 6.95
C ASN A 76 7.69 6.08 7.68
N ALA A 77 8.89 5.51 7.66
CA ALA A 77 9.23 4.28 8.39
C ALA A 77 9.55 4.53 9.88
N GLU A 78 8.87 5.47 10.54
CA GLU A 78 8.84 5.58 12.01
C GLU A 78 7.43 5.19 12.51
N LEU A 79 7.37 4.23 13.44
CA LEU A 79 6.22 3.93 14.31
C LEU A 79 5.05 3.07 13.76
N VAL A 80 5.31 2.00 13.00
CA VAL A 80 4.46 0.81 13.17
C VAL A 80 5.08 -0.03 14.29
N SER A 81 4.61 0.19 15.53
CA SER A 81 4.96 -0.62 16.70
C SER A 81 4.96 -2.11 16.32
N PRO A 82 6.01 -2.89 16.65
CA PRO A 82 5.96 -4.33 16.50
C PRO A 82 4.70 -4.88 17.23
N PRO A 83 4.06 -5.95 16.70
CA PRO A 83 2.90 -6.54 17.33
C PRO A 83 3.24 -6.93 18.79
N PRO A 84 2.33 -6.72 19.75
CA PRO A 84 2.59 -7.08 21.14
C PRO A 84 2.89 -8.57 21.26
N PRO A 85 3.83 -8.98 22.14
CA PRO A 85 4.14 -10.40 22.35
C PRO A 85 2.87 -11.15 22.80
N PRO A 86 2.71 -12.42 22.39
CA PRO A 86 1.57 -13.22 22.82
C PRO A 86 1.56 -13.36 24.36
N PRO A 87 0.37 -13.40 24.99
CA PRO A 87 0.29 -13.55 26.43
C PRO A 87 0.93 -14.87 26.87
N PRO A 88 1.55 -14.93 28.07
CA PRO A 88 2.12 -16.17 28.58
C PRO A 88 1.01 -17.22 28.70
N ARG A 89 1.22 -18.37 28.08
CA ARG A 89 0.32 -19.51 28.20
C ARG A 89 0.49 -20.07 29.62
N HIS A 90 -0.49 -19.86 30.48
CA HIS A 90 -0.53 -20.51 31.78
C HIS A 90 -0.65 -22.03 31.58
N SER A 91 0.24 -22.79 32.23
CA SER A 91 0.17 -24.24 32.37
C SER A 91 -0.86 -24.64 33.43
#